data_AF-A0A4Q3J7F0-F1
#
_entry.id   AF-A0A4Q3J7F0-F1
#
_cell.length_a   1.000
_cell.length_b   1.000
_cell.length_c   1.000
_cell.angle_alpha   90.00
_cell.angle_beta   90.00
_cell.angle_gamma   90.00
#
_symmetry.space_group_name_H-M   'P 1'
#
loop_
_entity.id
_entity.type
_entity.pdbx_description
1 polymer ?
#
loop_
_entity_poly.entity_id
_entity_poly.type
_entity_poly.pdbx_seq_one_letter_code
_entity_poly.pdbx_strand_id
1 'polypeptide(L)'
;MLEATTPRRRAPRDEIVHKRQALELLVPIHQQIGPWQTRTARLLAYAERLRSTGSYEPALVAEAEALFTAVTTQQQRLIDTQRDLPAALAANSRFLDTARALKSVAAGLESALSLMQRGQRPMA
;
A
#
# COMPACT_ATOMS: atom_id res chain seq x y z
N MET A 1 39.71 -24.78 16.21
CA MET A 1 39.08 -24.66 14.88
C MET A 1 38.58 -23.24 14.75
N LEU A 2 39.18 -22.44 13.86
CA LEU A 2 38.86 -21.01 13.70
C LEU A 2 37.70 -20.88 12.70
N GLU A 3 36.62 -20.23 13.14
CA GLU A 3 35.50 -19.85 12.27
C GLU A 3 35.99 -18.89 11.18
N ALA A 4 35.83 -19.29 9.92
CA ALA A 4 36.07 -18.42 8.78
C ALA A 4 35.04 -17.28 8.80
N THR A 5 35.46 -16.10 9.26
CA THR A 5 34.66 -14.88 9.18
C THR A 5 34.55 -14.48 7.71
N THR A 6 33.42 -14.76 7.08
CA THR A 6 33.16 -14.42 5.67
C THR A 6 33.34 -12.92 5.48
N PRO A 7 34.25 -12.45 4.60
CA PRO A 7 34.47 -11.03 4.42
C PRO A 7 33.20 -10.37 3.88
N ARG A 8 32.66 -9.40 4.63
CA ARG A 8 31.50 -8.59 4.23
C ARG A 8 31.86 -7.79 2.98
N ARG A 9 31.55 -8.34 1.80
CA ARG A 9 31.78 -7.72 0.49
C ARG A 9 31.08 -6.36 0.47
N ARG A 10 31.85 -5.27 0.38
CA ARG A 10 31.30 -3.91 0.25
C ARG A 10 30.55 -3.83 -1.08
N ALA A 11 29.30 -3.36 -1.03
CA ALA A 11 28.54 -3.11 -2.25
C ALA A 11 29.29 -2.06 -3.10
N PRO A 12 29.33 -2.22 -4.43
CA PRO A 12 29.91 -1.22 -5.32
C PRO A 12 29.18 0.12 -5.13
N ARG A 13 29.93 1.23 -5.27
CA ARG A 13 29.48 2.59 -4.97
C ARG A 13 28.14 2.94 -5.65
N ASP A 14 27.93 2.46 -6.87
CA ASP A 14 26.74 2.74 -7.67
C ASP A 14 25.48 2.06 -7.11
N GLU A 15 25.61 0.86 -6.52
CA GLU A 15 24.48 0.17 -5.88
C GLU A 15 23.98 0.94 -4.65
N ILE A 16 24.89 1.57 -3.91
CA ILE A 16 24.54 2.42 -2.76
C ILE A 16 23.83 3.69 -3.23
N VAL A 17 24.31 4.31 -4.31
CA VAL A 17 23.69 5.50 -4.92
C VAL A 17 22.27 5.18 -5.39
N HIS A 18 22.09 4.09 -6.14
CA HIS A 18 20.77 3.68 -6.63
C HIS A 18 19.80 3.33 -5.48
N LYS A 19 20.28 2.67 -4.42
CA LYS A 19 19.44 2.39 -3.23
C LYS A 19 18.98 3.68 -2.56
N ARG A 20 19.87 4.66 -2.42
CA ARG A 20 19.52 5.94 -1.81
C ARG A 20 18.51 6.72 -2.67
N GLN A 21 18.73 6.79 -3.98
CA GLN A 21 17.80 7.44 -4.91
C GLN A 21 16.42 6.79 -4.89
N ALA A 22 16.37 5.45 -4.88
CA ALA A 22 15.10 4.73 -4.77
C ALA A 22 14.39 5.04 -3.46
N LEU A 23 15.11 5.11 -2.34
CA LEU A 23 14.52 5.47 -1.04
C LEU A 23 13.99 6.91 -1.06
N GLU A 24 14.75 7.87 -1.56
CA GLU A 24 14.33 9.27 -1.63
C GLU A 24 13.01 9.45 -2.43
N LEU A 25 12.85 8.69 -3.52
CA LEU A 25 11.61 8.68 -4.31
C LEU A 25 10.43 8.02 -3.57
N LEU A 26 10.70 7.02 -2.74
CA LEU A 26 9.66 6.20 -2.09
C LEU A 26 9.28 6.69 -0.69
N VAL A 27 10.12 7.48 -0.02
CA VAL A 27 9.89 8.01 1.34
C VAL A 27 8.52 8.67 1.49
N PRO A 28 8.08 9.56 0.58
CA PRO A 28 6.75 10.18 0.71
C PRO A 28 5.62 9.15 0.69
N ILE A 29 5.78 8.07 -0.08
CA ILE A 29 4.79 6.99 -0.17
C ILE A 29 4.81 6.16 1.12
N HIS A 30 6.00 5.79 1.61
CA HIS A 30 6.15 5.03 2.85
C HIS A 30 5.55 5.75 4.06
N GLN A 31 5.67 7.07 4.12
CA GLN A 31 5.04 7.89 5.17
C GLN A 31 3.50 7.82 5.15
N GLN A 32 2.89 7.54 4.00
CA GLN A 32 1.44 7.44 3.85
C GLN A 32 0.91 6.01 4.04
N ILE A 33 1.72 4.99 3.76
CA ILE A 33 1.28 3.58 3.84
C ILE A 33 0.80 3.21 5.24
N GLY A 34 1.55 3.56 6.29
CA GLY A 34 1.16 3.25 7.67
C GLY A 34 -0.22 3.85 8.04
N PRO A 35 -0.41 5.18 7.89
CA PRO A 35 -1.71 5.81 8.08
C PRO A 35 -2.84 5.19 7.26
N TRP A 36 -2.59 4.86 5.98
CA TRP A 36 -3.59 4.20 5.14
C TRP A 36 -3.95 2.81 5.63
N GLN A 37 -2.98 1.98 6.02
CA GLN A 37 -3.22 0.66 6.60
C GLN A 37 -4.07 0.75 7.87
N THR A 38 -3.75 1.67 8.78
CA THR A 38 -4.52 1.89 10.00
C THR A 38 -5.96 2.29 9.68
N ARG A 39 -6.14 3.21 8.73
CA ARG A 39 -7.46 3.69 8.32
C ARG A 39 -8.28 2.60 7.63
N THR A 40 -7.65 1.79 6.78
CA THR A 40 -8.27 0.60 6.16
C THR A 40 -8.73 -0.42 7.20
N ALA A 41 -7.89 -0.75 8.19
CA ALA A 41 -8.25 -1.68 9.25
C ALA A 41 -9.46 -1.18 10.06
N ARG A 42 -9.49 0.14 10.36
CA ARG A 42 -10.62 0.79 11.02
C ARG A 42 -11.90 0.70 10.20
N LEU A 43 -11.83 1.01 8.90
CA LEU A 43 -12.99 0.94 7.99
C LEU A 43 -13.52 -0.49 7.83
N LEU A 44 -12.64 -1.49 7.77
CA LEU A 44 -13.03 -2.90 7.77
C LEU A 44 -13.80 -3.29 9.03
N ALA A 45 -13.30 -2.93 10.21
CA ALA A 45 -13.98 -3.22 11.48
C ALA A 45 -15.36 -2.55 11.54
N TYR A 46 -15.48 -1.32 11.06
CA TYR A 46 -16.79 -0.66 10.95
C TYR A 46 -17.70 -1.35 9.93
N ALA A 47 -17.18 -1.75 8.76
CA ALA A 47 -17.96 -2.45 7.76
C ALA A 47 -18.56 -3.76 8.30
N GLU A 48 -17.78 -4.53 9.06
CA GLU A 48 -18.24 -5.75 9.72
C GLU A 48 -19.35 -5.48 10.74
N ARG A 49 -19.22 -4.41 11.54
CA ARG A 49 -20.23 -3.98 12.50
C ARG A 49 -21.51 -3.50 11.80
N LEU A 50 -21.41 -2.72 10.73
CA LEU A 50 -22.56 -2.26 9.96
C LEU A 50 -23.31 -3.44 9.35
N ARG A 51 -22.58 -4.40 8.79
CA ARG A 51 -23.15 -5.65 8.27
C ARG A 51 -23.89 -6.44 9.35
N SER A 52 -23.33 -6.59 10.55
CA SER A 52 -23.98 -7.36 11.62
C SER A 52 -25.22 -6.68 12.21
N THR A 53 -25.27 -5.35 12.15
CA THR A 53 -26.39 -4.55 12.65
C THR A 53 -27.43 -4.22 11.57
N GLY A 54 -27.17 -4.58 10.30
CA GLY A 54 -28.01 -4.18 9.17
C GLY A 54 -28.08 -2.67 8.95
N SER A 55 -27.13 -1.91 9.51
CA SER A 55 -27.10 -0.46 9.45
C SER A 55 -26.29 0.02 8.25
N TYR A 56 -26.64 1.21 7.74
CA TYR A 56 -25.95 1.85 6.63
C TYR A 56 -25.48 3.25 7.02
N GLU A 57 -24.20 3.52 6.82
CA GLU A 57 -23.56 4.81 7.15
C GLU A 57 -22.89 5.39 5.89
N PRO A 58 -23.57 6.27 5.15
CA PRO A 58 -23.08 6.82 3.89
C PRO A 58 -21.73 7.53 4.04
N ALA A 59 -21.48 8.18 5.18
CA ALA A 59 -20.24 8.89 5.45
C ALA A 59 -19.02 7.94 5.49
N LEU A 60 -19.19 6.73 6.05
CA LEU A 60 -18.12 5.73 6.11
C LEU A 60 -17.84 5.11 4.73
N VAL A 61 -18.88 4.95 3.91
CA VAL A 61 -18.73 4.52 2.51
C VAL A 61 -17.95 5.56 1.72
N ALA A 62 -18.37 6.83 1.77
CA ALA A 62 -17.67 7.92 1.08
C ALA A 62 -16.21 8.06 1.55
N GLU A 63 -15.95 7.87 2.84
CA GLU A 63 -14.59 7.83 3.37
C GLU A 63 -13.75 6.70 2.76
N ALA A 64 -14.31 5.48 2.69
CA ALA A 64 -13.63 4.33 2.12
C ALA A 64 -13.38 4.49 0.61
N GLU A 65 -14.33 5.05 -0.14
CA GLU A 65 -14.19 5.35 -1.57
C GLU A 65 -13.11 6.42 -1.83
N ALA A 66 -13.10 7.49 -1.04
CA ALA A 66 -12.10 8.54 -1.15
C ALA A 66 -10.69 7.99 -0.86
N LEU A 67 -10.55 7.16 0.18
CA LEU A 67 -9.27 6.53 0.50
C LEU A 67 -8.85 5.51 -0.57
N PHE A 68 -9.78 4.71 -1.09
CA PHE A 68 -9.50 3.77 -2.18
C PHE A 68 -8.99 4.50 -3.43
N THR A 69 -9.65 5.59 -3.81
CA THR A 69 -9.25 6.45 -4.93
C THR A 69 -7.87 7.06 -4.73
N ALA A 70 -7.55 7.52 -3.51
CA ALA A 70 -6.22 8.06 -3.20
C ALA A 70 -5.13 6.99 -3.34
N VAL A 71 -5.36 5.78 -2.83
CA VAL A 71 -4.41 4.66 -2.89
C VAL A 71 -4.19 4.19 -4.33
N THR A 72 -5.25 4.02 -5.11
CA THR A 72 -5.16 3.58 -6.52
C THR A 72 -4.50 4.65 -7.40
N THR A 73 -4.79 5.93 -7.16
CA THR A 73 -4.07 7.05 -7.81
C THR A 73 -2.58 6.99 -7.48
N GLN A 74 -2.21 6.71 -6.23
CA GLN A 74 -0.80 6.60 -5.86
C GLN A 74 -0.12 5.37 -6.46
N GLN A 75 -0.83 4.25 -6.63
CA GLN A 75 -0.33 3.08 -7.36
C GLN A 75 -0.02 3.43 -8.81
N GLN A 76 -0.93 4.14 -9.49
CA GLN A 76 -0.72 4.56 -10.87
C GLN A 76 0.49 5.49 -10.98
N ARG A 77 0.61 6.48 -10.07
CA ARG A 77 1.78 7.36 -10.00
C ARG A 77 3.08 6.62 -9.78
N LEU A 78 3.08 5.56 -8.95
CA LEU A 78 4.26 4.73 -8.73
C LEU A 78 4.67 4.00 -10.02
N ILE A 79 3.70 3.46 -10.77
CA ILE A 79 3.94 2.78 -12.05
C ILE A 79 4.51 3.76 -13.07
N ASP A 80 3.90 4.95 -13.21
CA ASP A 80 4.36 5.98 -14.13
C ASP A 80 5.77 6.47 -13.77
N THR A 81 6.02 6.72 -12.48
CA THR A 81 7.35 7.08 -11.98
C THR A 81 8.36 5.98 -12.33
N GLN A 82 8.06 4.72 -12.03
CA GLN A 82 8.97 3.60 -12.28
C GLN A 82 9.29 3.42 -13.77
N ARG A 83 8.34 3.69 -14.67
CA ARG A 83 8.54 3.63 -16.12
C ARG A 83 9.56 4.65 -16.62
N ASP A 84 9.60 5.82 -16.00
CA ASP A 84 10.45 6.93 -16.42
C ASP A 84 11.86 6.89 -15.79
N LEU A 85 12.13 5.91 -14.91
CA LEU A 85 13.44 5.74 -14.28
C LEU A 85 14.41 4.91 -15.12
N PRO A 86 15.73 5.11 -14.97
CA PRO A 86 16.73 4.22 -15.52
C PRO A 86 16.50 2.77 -15.06
N ALA A 87 16.70 1.80 -15.95
CA ALA A 87 16.41 0.38 -15.69
C ALA A 87 17.07 -0.16 -14.41
N ALA A 88 18.31 0.26 -14.12
CA ALA A 88 19.04 -0.15 -12.92
C ALA A 88 18.37 0.33 -11.61
N LEU A 89 17.69 1.48 -11.65
CA LEU A 89 16.96 2.03 -10.52
C LEU A 89 15.53 1.46 -10.43
N ALA A 90 14.87 1.32 -11.57
CA ALA A 90 13.53 0.72 -11.67
C ALA A 90 13.51 -0.75 -11.23
N ALA A 91 14.62 -1.48 -11.38
CA ALA A 91 14.77 -2.86 -10.92
C ALA A 91 14.96 -3.00 -9.39
N ASN A 92 15.01 -1.89 -8.64
CA ASN A 92 15.19 -1.94 -7.20
C ASN A 92 13.97 -2.58 -6.51
N SER A 93 14.20 -3.59 -5.67
CA SER A 93 13.15 -4.35 -4.98
C SER A 93 12.23 -3.50 -4.12
N ARG A 94 12.68 -2.32 -3.68
CA ARG A 94 11.85 -1.39 -2.89
C ARG A 94 10.63 -0.88 -3.65
N PHE A 95 10.70 -0.74 -4.98
CA PHE A 95 9.53 -0.40 -5.79
C PHE A 95 8.48 -1.52 -5.73
N LEU A 96 8.92 -2.78 -5.87
CA LEU A 96 8.05 -3.96 -5.78
C LEU A 96 7.40 -4.08 -4.39
N ASP A 97 8.17 -3.88 -3.33
CA ASP A 97 7.65 -3.93 -1.95
C ASP A 97 6.61 -2.83 -1.72
N THR A 98 6.87 -1.62 -2.22
CA THR A 98 5.93 -0.50 -2.14
C THR A 98 4.65 -0.79 -2.92
N ALA A 99 4.76 -1.32 -4.14
CA ALA A 99 3.60 -1.70 -4.96
C ALA A 99 2.75 -2.77 -4.27
N ARG A 100 3.39 -3.78 -3.65
CA ARG A 100 2.70 -4.82 -2.85
C ARG A 100 1.97 -4.23 -1.65
N ALA A 101 2.61 -3.32 -0.92
CA ALA A 101 1.99 -2.66 0.23
C ALA A 101 0.76 -1.84 -0.18
N LEU A 102 0.86 -1.04 -1.24
CA LEU A 102 -0.28 -0.30 -1.79
C LEU A 102 -1.40 -1.23 -2.25
N LYS A 103 -1.07 -2.34 -2.93
CA LYS A 103 -2.04 -3.35 -3.38
C LYS A 103 -2.78 -3.98 -2.21
N SER A 104 -2.08 -4.28 -1.13
CA SER A 104 -2.69 -4.83 0.08
C SER A 104 -3.68 -3.83 0.72
N VAL A 105 -3.32 -2.55 0.79
CA VAL A 105 -4.22 -1.49 1.30
C VAL A 105 -5.46 -1.38 0.42
N ALA A 106 -5.31 -1.34 -0.90
CA ALA A 106 -6.41 -1.26 -1.85
C ALA A 106 -7.37 -2.46 -1.72
N ALA A 107 -6.84 -3.68 -1.63
CA ALA A 107 -7.66 -4.89 -1.47
C ALA A 107 -8.45 -4.89 -0.15
N GLY A 108 -7.86 -4.37 0.94
CA GLY A 108 -8.56 -4.20 2.22
C GLY A 108 -9.72 -3.20 2.12
N LEU A 109 -9.53 -2.10 1.39
CA LEU A 109 -10.57 -1.10 1.16
C LEU A 109 -11.69 -1.61 0.25
N GLU A 110 -11.35 -2.34 -0.81
CA GLU A 110 -12.32 -3.01 -1.68
C GLU A 110 -13.19 -4.00 -0.87
N SER A 111 -12.56 -4.75 0.03
CA SER A 111 -13.26 -5.64 0.96
C SER A 111 -14.21 -4.87 1.88
N ALA A 112 -13.75 -3.75 2.48
CA ALA A 112 -14.59 -2.90 3.32
C ALA A 112 -15.81 -2.35 2.57
N LEU A 113 -15.59 -1.82 1.37
CA LEU A 113 -16.67 -1.28 0.51
C LEU A 113 -17.69 -2.36 0.15
N SER A 114 -17.23 -3.54 -0.25
CA SER A 114 -18.11 -4.68 -0.57
C SER A 114 -18.97 -5.08 0.61
N LEU A 115 -18.42 -5.08 1.82
CA LEU A 115 -19.16 -5.38 3.05
C LEU A 115 -20.23 -4.32 3.35
N MET A 116 -19.89 -3.03 3.22
CA MET A 116 -20.83 -1.94 3.48
C MET A 116 -21.97 -1.89 2.46
N GLN A 117 -21.69 -2.16 1.18
CA GLN A 117 -22.69 -2.18 0.10
C GLN A 117 -23.63 -3.40 0.18
N ARG A 118 -23.15 -4.55 0.67
CA ARG A 118 -23.99 -5.75 0.86
C ARG A 118 -25.04 -5.57 1.97
N GLY A 119 -24.73 -4.81 3.02
CA GLY A 119 -25.71 -4.46 4.06
C GLY A 119 -26.87 -3.59 3.56
N GLN A 120 -26.75 -3.02 2.36
CA GLN A 120 -27.74 -2.15 1.74
C GLN A 120 -28.89 -2.92 1.07
N ARG A 121 -28.74 -4.23 0.81
CA ARG A 121 -29.82 -5.06 0.25
C ARG A 121 -30.71 -5.58 1.37
N PRO A 122 -32.00 -5.19 1.45
CA PRO A 122 -32.91 -5.84 2.37
C PRO A 122 -32.95 -7.33 2.02
N MET A 123 -32.83 -8.21 3.02
CA MET A 123 -33.13 -9.62 2.82
C MET A 123 -34.62 -9.71 2.47
N ALA A 124 -34.89 -10.09 1.21
CA ALA A 124 -36.21 -10.44 0.73
C ALA A 124 -36.63 -11.81 1.30
#